data_AF-A0ABD7GPK9-F1
#
_entry.id   AF-A0ABD7GPK9-F1
#
_cell.length_a   1.000
_cell.length_b   1.000
_cell.length_c   1.000
_cell.angle_alpha   90.00
_cell.angle_beta   90.00
_cell.angle_gamma   90.00
#
_symmetry.space_group_name_H-M   'P 1'
#
loop_
_entity.id
_entity.type
_entity.pdbx_description
1 polymer ?
#
loop_
_entity_poly.entity_id
_entity_poly.type
_entity_poly.pdbx_seq_one_letter_code
_entity_poly.pdbx_strand_id
1 'polypeptide(L)'
;VLSVGHSSTSISAGIGIAVAAEKEGKNRRTVCVIGDGAITAGMAFEAMNHAGDIRPDMLVVLNDNEMSISENVGALNNHLAQLLSGKLYS
;
A
#
# COMPACT_ATOMS: atom_id res chain seq x y z
N VAL A 1 12.81 -10.55 -0.73
CA VAL A 1 11.50 -10.71 -0.07
C VAL A 1 11.69 -10.34 1.39
N LEU A 2 10.84 -9.46 1.95
CA LEU A 2 10.91 -9.06 3.35
C LEU A 2 10.16 -10.06 4.23
N SER A 3 10.65 -10.31 5.43
CA SER A 3 9.90 -11.03 6.46
C SER A 3 9.16 -10.03 7.33
N VAL A 4 7.83 -10.20 7.47
CA VAL A 4 6.97 -9.29 8.23
C VAL A 4 5.99 -10.10 9.08
N GLY A 5 5.68 -9.60 10.28
CA GLY A 5 4.65 -10.15 11.16
C GLY A 5 3.62 -9.10 11.64
N HIS A 6 3.97 -7.81 11.54
CA HIS A 6 3.06 -6.71 11.82
C HIS A 6 2.47 -6.18 10.51
N SER A 7 1.15 -6.01 10.49
CA SER A 7 0.41 -5.49 9.35
C SER A 7 0.85 -4.06 9.00
N SER A 8 0.50 -3.61 7.79
CA SER A 8 0.57 -2.18 7.39
C SER A 8 1.98 -1.63 7.15
N THR A 9 3.01 -2.48 7.19
CA THR A 9 4.43 -2.09 7.04
C THR A 9 4.94 -2.14 5.59
N SER A 10 4.21 -2.80 4.69
CA SER A 10 4.70 -3.14 3.34
C SER A 10 5.00 -1.92 2.46
N ILE A 11 4.19 -0.87 2.54
CA ILE A 11 4.39 0.36 1.74
C ILE A 11 5.61 1.13 2.25
N SER A 12 5.73 1.35 3.56
CA SER A 12 6.87 2.07 4.16
C SER A 12 8.21 1.38 3.84
N ALA A 13 8.26 0.05 4.00
CA ALA A 13 9.44 -0.72 3.63
C ALA A 13 9.72 -0.69 2.12
N GLY A 14 8.66 -0.72 1.30
CA GLY A 14 8.75 -0.58 -0.16
C GLY A 14 9.38 0.73 -0.59
N ILE A 15 8.97 1.86 0.00
CA ILE A 15 9.54 3.17 -0.28
C ILE A 15 11.06 3.15 -0.08
N GLY A 16 11.52 2.57 1.04
CA GLY A 16 12.97 2.44 1.30
C GLY A 16 13.69 1.61 0.23
N ILE A 17 13.08 0.51 -0.21
CA ILE A 17 13.64 -0.34 -1.28
C ILE A 17 13.69 0.42 -2.62
N ALA A 18 12.63 1.17 -2.96
CA ALA A 18 12.56 1.93 -4.20
C ALA A 18 13.58 3.07 -4.24
N VAL A 19 13.71 3.84 -3.15
CA VAL A 19 14.72 4.89 -3.01
C VAL A 19 16.14 4.32 -3.07
N ALA A 20 16.38 3.15 -2.46
CA ALA A 20 17.66 2.48 -2.55
C ALA A 20 17.95 1.99 -3.99
N ALA A 21 16.95 1.48 -4.69
CA ALA A 21 17.08 1.07 -6.09
C ALA A 21 17.51 2.22 -7.00
N GLU A 22 16.85 3.38 -6.85
CA GLU A 22 17.19 4.61 -7.56
C GLU A 22 18.63 5.05 -7.26
N LYS A 23 19.00 5.14 -5.98
CA LYS A 23 20.35 5.57 -5.57
C LYS A 23 21.46 4.62 -6.03
N GLU A 24 21.17 3.32 -6.12
CA GLU A 24 22.12 2.34 -6.63
C GLU A 24 22.20 2.31 -8.17
N GLY A 25 21.35 3.07 -8.88
CA GLY A 25 21.26 3.01 -10.35
C GLY A 25 20.82 1.64 -10.87
N LYS A 26 20.20 0.83 -10.00
CA LYS A 26 19.72 -0.51 -10.35
C LYS A 26 18.25 -0.38 -10.73
N ASN A 27 17.91 -0.70 -11.97
CA ASN A 27 16.56 -0.67 -12.52
C ASN A 27 15.64 -1.77 -11.94
N ARG A 28 15.60 -1.87 -10.60
CA ARG A 28 14.79 -2.80 -9.83
C ARG A 28 13.40 -2.21 -9.68
N ARG A 29 12.38 -3.02 -9.95
CA ARG A 29 10.99 -2.65 -9.72
C ARG A 29 10.59 -3.05 -8.31
N THR A 30 9.99 -2.10 -7.58
CA THR A 30 9.47 -2.36 -6.24
C THR A 30 7.97 -2.55 -6.32
N VAL A 31 7.47 -3.69 -5.82
CA VAL A 31 6.05 -4.01 -5.77
C VAL A 31 5.65 -4.31 -4.34
N CYS A 32 4.66 -3.60 -3.82
CA CYS A 32 4.09 -3.77 -2.49
C CYS A 32 2.67 -4.28 -2.60
N VAL A 33 2.37 -5.42 -1.99
CA VAL A 33 1.00 -5.93 -1.85
C VAL A 33 0.53 -5.63 -0.43
N ILE A 34 -0.66 -5.04 -0.28
CA ILE A 34 -1.26 -4.70 1.00
C ILE A 34 -2.73 -5.13 1.01
N GLY A 35 -3.21 -5.72 2.10
CA GLY A 35 -4.63 -6.05 2.26
C GLY A 35 -5.48 -4.82 2.64
N ASP A 36 -6.77 -4.86 2.34
CA ASP A 36 -7.78 -3.87 2.78
C ASP A 36 -7.80 -3.70 4.31
N GLY A 37 -7.62 -4.77 5.10
CA GLY A 37 -7.49 -4.65 6.56
C GLY A 37 -6.24 -3.86 6.98
N ALA A 38 -5.13 -4.09 6.28
CA ALA A 38 -3.84 -3.48 6.60
C ALA A 38 -3.70 -2.04 6.11
N ILE A 39 -4.42 -1.63 5.05
CA ILE A 39 -4.36 -0.25 4.56
C ILE A 39 -5.06 0.72 5.52
N THR A 40 -5.94 0.23 6.40
CA THR A 40 -6.66 1.07 7.37
C THR A 40 -5.77 1.66 8.46
N ALA A 41 -4.59 1.08 8.71
CA ALA A 41 -3.72 1.54 9.79
C ALA A 41 -2.95 2.82 9.39
N GLY A 42 -2.70 3.68 10.38
CA GLY A 42 -2.00 4.96 10.17
C GLY A 42 -0.63 4.83 9.50
N MET A 43 0.11 3.75 9.73
CA MET A 43 1.39 3.46 9.06
C MET A 43 1.27 3.36 7.53
N ALA A 44 0.19 2.76 7.04
CA ALA A 44 -0.05 2.67 5.60
C ALA A 44 -0.35 4.06 5.01
N PHE A 45 -1.13 4.88 5.72
CA PHE A 45 -1.43 6.27 5.32
C PHE A 45 -0.21 7.18 5.31
N GLU A 46 0.60 7.12 6.38
CA GLU A 46 1.84 7.88 6.49
C GLU A 46 2.79 7.52 5.36
N ALA A 47 2.97 6.22 5.09
CA ALA A 47 3.77 5.75 3.98
C ALA A 47 3.23 6.21 2.62
N MET A 48 1.93 6.12 2.36
CA MET A 48 1.33 6.59 1.10
C MET A 48 1.52 8.11 0.90
N ASN A 49 1.35 8.90 1.95
CA ASN A 49 1.59 10.34 1.89
C ASN A 49 3.07 10.65 1.57
N HIS A 50 3.99 9.94 2.21
CA HIS A 50 5.41 10.08 1.95
C HIS A 50 5.78 9.67 0.52
N ALA A 51 5.23 8.56 0.01
CA ALA A 51 5.41 8.15 -1.38
C ALA A 51 4.86 9.19 -2.38
N GLY A 52 3.75 9.85 -2.04
CA GLY A 52 3.18 10.93 -2.86
C GLY A 52 4.10 12.16 -2.96
N ASP A 53 4.85 12.47 -1.90
CA ASP A 53 5.79 13.59 -1.87
C ASP A 53 7.05 13.29 -2.70
N ILE A 54 7.71 12.17 -2.42
CA ILE A 54 9.02 11.85 -3.01
C ILE A 54 8.93 11.09 -4.34
N ARG A 55 7.74 10.60 -4.71
CA ARG A 55 7.42 9.92 -5.98
C ARG A 55 8.42 8.82 -6.39
N PRO A 56 8.64 7.80 -5.54
CA PRO A 56 9.56 6.72 -5.87
C PRO A 56 8.97 5.82 -6.97
N ASP A 57 9.82 5.13 -7.75
CA ASP A 57 9.39 4.12 -8.73
C ASP A 57 8.92 2.83 -8.02
N MET A 58 7.64 2.78 -7.68
CA MET A 58 7.02 1.62 -7.03
C MET A 58 5.57 1.41 -7.45
N LEU A 59 5.14 0.15 -7.41
CA LEU A 59 3.75 -0.27 -7.60
C LEU A 59 3.16 -0.72 -6.26
N VAL A 60 2.02 -0.17 -5.89
CA VAL A 60 1.22 -0.65 -4.77
C VAL A 60 0.00 -1.38 -5.30
N VAL A 61 -0.20 -2.62 -4.84
CA VAL A 61 -1.35 -3.46 -5.14
C VAL A 61 -2.19 -3.58 -3.86
N LEU A 62 -3.41 -3.06 -3.91
CA LEU A 62 -4.40 -3.28 -2.87
C LEU A 62 -5.11 -4.62 -3.15
N ASN A 63 -4.97 -5.57 -2.23
CA ASN A 63 -5.73 -6.81 -2.20
C ASN A 63 -6.97 -6.60 -1.34
N ASP A 64 -8.08 -6.24 -1.99
CA ASP A 64 -9.36 -6.04 -1.34
C ASP A 64 -10.20 -7.32 -1.45
N ASN A 65 -10.41 -7.97 -0.30
CA ASN A 65 -11.27 -9.14 -0.17
C ASN A 65 -12.32 -8.96 0.95
N GLU A 66 -12.56 -7.71 1.37
CA GLU A 66 -13.49 -7.30 2.44
C GLU A 66 -13.20 -7.91 3.83
N MET A 67 -11.99 -8.45 4.04
CA MET A 67 -11.67 -9.29 5.20
C MET A 67 -10.32 -8.92 5.82
N SER A 68 -10.30 -8.80 7.15
CA SER A 68 -9.07 -8.65 7.94
C SER A 68 -8.70 -10.00 8.59
N ILE A 69 -9.02 -10.21 9.88
CA ILE A 69 -9.17 -11.56 10.48
C ILE A 69 -10.66 -11.95 10.51
N SER A 70 -11.52 -10.99 10.83
CA SER A 70 -12.96 -10.97 10.63
C SER A 70 -13.32 -9.93 9.57
N GLU A 71 -14.60 -9.78 9.24
CA GLU A 71 -15.09 -8.68 8.39
C GLU A 71 -14.48 -7.36 8.82
N ASN A 72 -14.05 -6.61 7.83
CA ASN A 72 -13.23 -5.45 8.05
C ASN A 72 -14.14 -4.26 8.41
N VAL A 73 -14.07 -3.79 9.68
CA VAL A 73 -14.97 -2.77 10.24
C VAL A 73 -14.33 -1.38 10.19
N GLY A 74 -15.04 -0.38 9.67
CA GLY A 74 -14.61 1.02 9.75
C GLY A 74 -15.10 1.91 8.60
N ALA A 75 -15.22 3.22 8.86
CA ALA A 75 -15.68 4.21 7.88
C ALA A 75 -14.78 4.32 6.64
N LEU A 76 -13.49 4.02 6.80
CA LEU A 76 -12.51 4.07 5.73
C LEU A 76 -12.70 2.94 4.71
N ASN A 77 -13.13 1.75 5.15
CA ASN A 77 -13.46 0.65 4.25
C ASN A 77 -14.60 1.02 3.31
N ASN A 78 -15.66 1.58 3.87
CA ASN A 78 -16.80 2.05 3.07
C ASN A 78 -16.39 3.17 2.10
N HIS A 79 -15.44 4.03 2.48
CA HIS A 79 -14.96 5.11 1.62
C HIS A 79 -14.02 4.61 0.51
N LEU A 80 -13.10 3.69 0.80
CA LEU A 80 -12.26 3.01 -0.19
C LEU A 80 -13.11 2.18 -1.16
N ALA A 81 -14.07 1.41 -0.66
CA ALA A 81 -15.03 0.66 -1.48
C ALA A 81 -15.85 1.60 -2.38
N GLN A 82 -16.27 2.78 -1.90
CA GLN A 82 -16.95 3.79 -2.73
C GLN A 82 -16.03 4.40 -3.80
N LEU A 83 -14.76 4.66 -3.50
CA LEU A 83 -13.79 5.18 -4.48
C LEU A 83 -13.41 4.13 -5.54
N LEU A 84 -13.31 2.85 -5.14
CA LEU A 84 -12.99 1.72 -6.03
C LEU A 84 -14.19 1.27 -6.87
N SER A 85 -15.42 1.42 -6.36
CA SER A 85 -16.67 1.12 -7.09
C SER A 85 -17.11 2.24 -8.03
N GLY A 86 -16.49 3.42 -7.95
CA GLY A 86 -16.59 4.44 -9.00
C GLY A 86 -15.99 3.89 -10.30
N LYS A 87 -16.77 3.89 -11.39
CA LYS A 87 -16.36 3.38 -12.72
C LYS A 87 -14.93 3.86 -13.09
N LEU A 88 -13.94 2.98 -12.93
CA LEU A 88 -12.57 3.18 -13.41
C LEU A 88 -12.40 2.89 -14.92
N TYR A 89 -13.49 2.48 -15.59
CA TYR A 89 -13.53 2.34 -17.04
C TYR A 89 -14.85 2.88 -17.61
N SER A 90 -14.72 3.84 -18.53
CA SER A 90 -15.68 4.11 -19.61
C SER A 90 -14.87 4.30 -20.89
#